data_AF-A0A925Y6X9-F1
#
_entry.id   AF-A0A925Y6X9-F1
#
_cell.length_a   1.000
_cell.length_b   1.000
_cell.length_c   1.000
_cell.angle_alpha   90.00
_cell.angle_beta   90.00
_cell.angle_gamma   90.00
#
_symmetry.space_group_name_H-M   'P 1'
#
loop_
_entity.id
_entity.type
_entity.pdbx_description
1 polymer ?
#
loop_
_entity_poly.entity_id
_entity_poly.type
_entity_poly.pdbx_seq_one_letter_code
_entity_poly.pdbx_strand_id
1 'polypeptide(L)'
;MKPLEEKYWRQIIRPGNRVFIGGGASVPFALVEGMLRESGTFKDIELVHIHGLGETPWIDPKYADVLRTNSFFLTPALRDAVERGQADYTPCPMSEVASLFVNGPLPLDVALIQVSPPDADGWCSLGVSVDVVKAAASSAKIVIAQINRKMPRTCGDARISIQKIDFFIEHSANLLEMPRMVLDERHERIGRYAAQLIEDGSTIQMGLGNSPEAVVRALKKHRHLGIHSGLFGDALMDLVRCGAVDSSEKNYFPGKIIASHVMGGRKTYQFVDRNPDIELRPSEWVNDPARIARNKRMVAINGAREIDLTGQVVRDSSGHRFYGGIGAMQDFIRGAGRSKQGCPIVVLTSTADGDGRSRIVAGLREGSGVCTGRGDVHHVVTEYGVASLHGRSIRERVARLVEIAHPDHREELLAGAQSRGWLPKFFTMPPTEIGVSADGVESEWVQFQSTRYLLRPLHPSDMRALQKFFYSHDEETVRLRYGYHRERMTGESAYKLAAVDQRKDLALGIFEEIHGRQELRAIGRYYLDAEGKRAEVAFVVHEGNRHAGMAGYLLSELAEIGKRRGVAIFWANVLRDNRAMAGLFLAAGAMENKNAMNDERSFEMSLDAILAARNAFYEKKKIQRNKR
;
A
#
# COMPACT_ATOMS: atom_id res chain seq x y z
N MET A 1 4.15 36.28 -26.20
CA MET A 1 5.53 35.74 -26.11
C MET A 1 6.48 36.37 -27.12
N LYS A 2 7.71 36.69 -26.70
CA LYS A 2 8.83 37.18 -27.54
C LYS A 2 9.96 36.13 -27.56
N PRO A 3 10.73 35.99 -28.65
CA PRO A 3 11.91 35.12 -28.63
C PRO A 3 12.90 35.53 -27.52
N LEU A 4 13.43 34.56 -26.80
CA LEU A 4 14.45 34.79 -25.77
C LEU A 4 15.84 34.80 -26.41
N GLU A 5 16.41 35.99 -26.51
CA GLU A 5 17.83 36.18 -26.85
C GLU A 5 18.70 36.19 -25.58
N GLU A 6 19.96 35.77 -25.71
CA GLU A 6 20.93 35.65 -24.61
C GLU A 6 21.09 36.96 -23.80
N LYS A 7 21.04 38.11 -24.48
CA LYS A 7 21.14 39.44 -23.86
C LYS A 7 20.04 39.76 -22.85
N TYR A 8 18.90 39.06 -22.88
CA TYR A 8 17.76 39.34 -22.01
C TYR A 8 17.86 38.70 -20.63
N TRP A 9 18.65 37.64 -20.46
CA TRP A 9 18.74 36.91 -19.17
C TRP A 9 19.05 37.83 -17.99
N ARG A 10 20.00 38.75 -18.15
CA ARG A 10 20.41 39.73 -17.13
C ARG A 10 19.34 40.74 -16.75
N GLN A 11 18.40 41.01 -17.66
CA GLN A 11 17.31 41.96 -17.44
C GLN A 11 16.11 41.28 -16.77
N ILE A 12 15.92 40.00 -17.08
CA ILE A 12 14.83 39.16 -16.60
C ILE A 12 15.12 38.67 -15.18
N ILE A 13 16.26 38.02 -14.95
CA ILE A 13 16.66 37.49 -13.64
C ILE A 13 17.49 38.55 -12.92
N ARG A 14 16.89 39.16 -11.90
CA ARG A 14 17.53 40.19 -11.08
C ARG A 14 18.07 39.60 -9.77
N PRO A 15 19.06 40.25 -9.12
CA PRO A 15 19.53 39.83 -7.80
C PRO A 15 18.40 39.55 -6.79
N GLY A 16 18.52 38.45 -6.05
CA GLY A 16 17.52 38.03 -5.05
C GLY A 16 16.23 37.44 -5.63
N ASN A 17 16.14 37.22 -6.94
CA ASN A 17 14.94 36.64 -7.55
C ASN A 17 14.75 35.17 -7.19
N ARG A 18 13.48 34.77 -7.11
CA ARG A 18 13.05 33.38 -7.03
C ARG A 18 12.64 32.87 -8.40
N VAL A 19 13.36 31.87 -8.91
CA VAL A 19 13.14 31.25 -10.21
C VAL A 19 12.60 29.84 -10.02
N PHE A 20 11.40 29.59 -10.52
CA PHE A 20 10.83 28.25 -10.57
C PHE A 20 11.34 27.46 -11.78
N ILE A 21 11.73 26.20 -11.57
CA ILE A 21 12.08 25.27 -12.65
C ILE A 21 11.01 24.17 -12.71
N GLY A 22 10.39 24.00 -13.88
CA GLY A 22 9.41 22.95 -14.12
C GLY A 22 9.96 21.54 -13.82
N GLY A 23 9.12 20.70 -13.23
CA GLY A 23 9.49 19.37 -12.75
C GLY A 23 9.09 18.21 -13.68
N GLY A 24 9.17 17.00 -13.11
CA GLY A 24 8.80 15.74 -13.75
C GLY A 24 9.61 15.44 -15.01
N ALA A 25 8.93 14.95 -16.04
CA ALA A 25 9.54 14.69 -17.34
C ALA A 25 9.63 15.93 -18.24
N SER A 26 9.14 17.08 -17.76
CA SER A 26 9.10 18.35 -18.51
C SER A 26 10.15 19.37 -18.07
N VAL A 27 11.21 18.94 -17.38
CA VAL A 27 12.30 19.85 -16.98
C VAL A 27 12.83 20.58 -18.23
N PRO A 28 12.82 21.93 -18.28
CA PRO A 28 13.18 22.69 -19.47
C PRO A 28 14.70 22.85 -19.58
N PHE A 29 15.42 21.76 -19.85
CA PHE A 29 16.88 21.72 -19.83
C PHE A 29 17.55 22.78 -20.71
N ALA A 30 17.01 23.08 -21.90
CA ALA A 30 17.61 24.09 -22.76
C ALA A 30 17.50 25.50 -22.18
N LEU A 31 16.41 25.81 -21.44
CA LEU A 31 16.30 27.07 -20.70
C LEU A 31 17.24 27.11 -19.50
N VAL A 32 17.35 26.00 -18.77
CA VAL A 32 18.26 25.88 -17.64
C VAL A 32 19.71 26.09 -18.10
N GLU A 33 20.14 25.44 -19.18
CA GLU A 33 21.47 25.63 -19.75
C GLU A 33 21.71 27.08 -20.18
N GLY A 34 20.74 27.70 -20.85
CA GLY A 34 20.82 29.12 -21.23
C GLY A 34 20.96 30.04 -20.01
N MET A 35 20.20 29.80 -18.96
CA MET A 35 20.28 30.53 -17.70
C MET A 35 21.65 30.36 -17.03
N LEU A 36 22.17 29.13 -16.96
CA LEU A 36 23.43 28.83 -16.29
C LEU A 36 24.67 29.39 -17.02
N ARG A 37 24.60 29.67 -18.32
CA ARG A 37 25.69 30.37 -19.05
C ARG A 37 25.87 31.80 -18.56
N GLU A 38 24.80 32.44 -18.08
CA GLU A 38 24.81 33.81 -17.56
C GLU A 38 25.01 33.87 -16.04
N SER A 39 25.35 32.74 -15.39
CA SER A 39 25.46 32.63 -13.93
C SER A 39 26.45 33.61 -13.30
N GLY A 40 27.49 34.03 -14.05
CA GLY A 40 28.47 35.03 -13.59
C GLY A 40 27.88 36.41 -13.30
N THR A 41 26.62 36.65 -13.69
CA THR A 41 25.90 37.90 -13.42
C THR A 41 24.88 37.81 -12.28
N PHE A 42 24.62 36.59 -11.81
CA PHE A 42 23.63 36.33 -10.77
C PHE A 42 24.17 36.67 -9.39
N LYS A 43 23.25 37.06 -8.50
CA LYS A 43 23.51 37.38 -7.10
C LYS A 43 22.34 36.87 -6.28
N ASP A 44 22.59 35.88 -5.42
CA ASP A 44 21.63 35.33 -4.47
C ASP A 44 20.30 34.88 -5.12
N ILE A 45 20.37 34.12 -6.22
CA ILE A 45 19.16 33.64 -6.91
C ILE A 45 18.67 32.36 -6.24
N GLU A 46 17.40 32.33 -5.84
CA GLU A 46 16.77 31.12 -5.30
C GLU A 46 16.12 30.32 -6.44
N LEU A 47 16.55 29.07 -6.64
CA LEU A 47 15.94 28.12 -7.55
C LEU A 47 14.95 27.24 -6.80
N VAL A 48 13.67 27.35 -7.14
CA VAL A 48 12.60 26.56 -6.53
C VAL A 48 12.09 25.51 -7.50
N HIS A 49 12.06 24.26 -7.06
CA HIS A 49 11.55 23.17 -7.90
C HIS A 49 11.03 21.99 -7.09
N ILE A 50 10.50 21.01 -7.79
CA ILE A 50 10.05 19.73 -7.24
C ILE A 50 10.89 18.59 -7.82
N HIS A 51 10.40 17.36 -7.76
CA HIS A 51 11.06 16.22 -8.38
C HIS A 51 11.12 16.40 -9.90
N GLY A 52 12.33 16.42 -10.47
CA GLY A 52 12.58 16.37 -11.91
C GLY A 52 13.30 15.08 -12.30
N LEU A 53 13.05 14.60 -13.52
CA LEU A 53 13.87 13.57 -14.15
C LEU A 53 15.13 14.20 -14.74
N GLY A 54 16.24 13.47 -14.73
CA GLY A 54 17.52 13.91 -15.27
C GLY A 54 18.45 14.53 -14.24
N GLU A 55 19.53 15.13 -14.74
CA GLU A 55 20.55 15.77 -13.91
C GLU A 55 20.07 17.13 -13.39
N THR A 56 20.67 17.59 -12.29
CA THR A 56 20.41 18.90 -11.71
C THR A 56 21.66 19.77 -11.81
N PRO A 57 22.07 20.24 -13.00
CA PRO A 57 23.36 20.90 -13.21
C PRO A 57 23.52 22.19 -12.39
N TRP A 58 22.43 22.81 -11.97
CA TRP A 58 22.44 24.03 -11.15
C TRP A 58 22.93 23.82 -9.71
N ILE A 59 23.13 22.58 -9.25
CA ILE A 59 23.75 22.27 -7.95
C ILE A 59 25.26 21.98 -8.05
N ASP A 60 25.88 22.21 -9.21
CA ASP A 60 27.34 22.16 -9.34
C ASP A 60 27.97 23.17 -8.35
N PRO A 61 28.99 22.76 -7.55
CA PRO A 61 29.66 23.63 -6.57
C PRO A 61 30.10 25.00 -7.11
N LYS A 62 30.43 25.11 -8.40
CA LYS A 62 30.83 26.40 -9.01
C LYS A 62 29.71 27.45 -9.01
N TYR A 63 28.46 27.04 -8.80
CA TYR A 63 27.31 27.93 -8.72
C TYR A 63 26.88 28.25 -7.28
N ALA A 64 27.52 27.66 -6.26
CA ALA A 64 27.06 27.76 -4.87
C ALA A 64 27.03 29.19 -4.33
N ASP A 65 27.89 30.08 -4.84
CA ASP A 65 27.96 31.48 -4.41
C ASP A 65 26.90 32.39 -5.07
N VAL A 66 26.20 31.89 -6.10
CA VAL A 66 25.23 32.69 -6.87
C VAL A 66 23.84 32.08 -6.96
N LEU A 67 23.72 30.76 -6.77
CA LEU A 67 22.48 30.00 -6.78
C LEU A 67 22.26 29.31 -5.44
N ARG A 68 21.08 29.50 -4.87
CA ARG A 68 20.56 28.70 -3.75
C ARG A 68 19.41 27.83 -4.23
N THR A 69 19.52 26.51 -4.07
CA THR A 69 18.45 25.60 -4.49
C THR A 69 17.54 25.26 -3.33
N ASN A 70 16.22 25.37 -3.52
CA ASN A 70 15.20 25.00 -2.57
C ASN A 70 14.19 24.04 -3.21
N SER A 71 14.14 22.79 -2.74
CA SER A 71 13.31 21.75 -3.34
C SER A 71 12.20 21.28 -2.41
N PHE A 72 11.02 21.02 -2.97
CA PHE A 72 9.92 20.33 -2.28
C PHE A 72 10.06 18.79 -2.31
N PHE A 73 10.98 18.26 -3.11
CA PHE A 73 11.21 16.84 -3.23
C PHE A 73 12.62 16.52 -3.71
N LEU A 74 13.40 15.81 -2.90
CA LEU A 74 14.81 15.55 -3.18
C LEU A 74 15.02 14.36 -4.13
N THR A 75 15.93 14.52 -5.09
CA THR A 75 16.60 13.43 -5.81
C THR A 75 17.86 13.01 -5.02
N PRO A 76 18.53 11.89 -5.37
CA PRO A 76 19.79 11.51 -4.72
C PRO A 76 20.84 12.63 -4.72
N ALA A 77 21.02 13.33 -5.85
CA ALA A 77 22.00 14.41 -5.96
C ALA A 77 21.62 15.63 -5.09
N LEU A 78 20.33 16.00 -5.05
CA LEU A 78 19.83 17.09 -4.22
C LEU A 78 19.94 16.76 -2.72
N ARG A 79 19.66 15.53 -2.32
CA ARG A 79 19.90 15.06 -0.96
C ARG A 79 21.35 15.32 -0.56
N ASP A 80 22.29 14.87 -1.38
CA ASP A 80 23.71 14.99 -1.07
C ASP A 80 24.13 16.48 -1.01
N ALA A 81 23.51 17.35 -1.81
CA ALA A 81 23.69 18.80 -1.72
C ALA A 81 23.10 19.41 -0.43
N VAL A 82 21.93 18.96 0.04
CA VAL A 82 21.36 19.37 1.33
C VAL A 82 22.28 18.97 2.49
N GLU A 83 22.83 17.75 2.45
CA GLU A 83 23.78 17.26 3.47
C GLU A 83 25.06 18.09 3.56
N ARG A 84 25.52 18.65 2.44
CA ARG A 84 26.66 19.57 2.40
C ARG A 84 26.28 21.02 2.71
N GLY A 85 25.02 21.30 3.02
CA GLY A 85 24.52 22.66 3.26
C GLY A 85 24.43 23.53 2.01
N GLN A 86 24.50 22.96 0.80
CA GLN A 86 24.47 23.67 -0.49
C GLN A 86 23.05 23.89 -1.03
N ALA A 87 22.08 23.10 -0.57
CA ALA A 87 20.67 23.20 -0.97
C ALA A 87 19.74 23.10 0.24
N ASP A 88 18.49 23.49 0.05
CA ASP A 88 17.41 23.49 1.02
C ASP A 88 16.33 22.48 0.65
N TYR A 89 15.66 21.95 1.69
CA TYR A 89 14.48 21.12 1.57
C TYR A 89 13.31 21.83 2.26
N THR A 90 12.27 22.17 1.50
CA THR A 90 11.02 22.71 2.05
C THR A 90 9.98 21.60 2.14
N PRO A 91 9.65 21.10 3.36
CA PRO A 91 8.61 20.08 3.52
C PRO A 91 7.22 20.68 3.24
N CYS A 92 6.50 20.14 2.26
CA CYS A 92 5.14 20.59 1.94
C CYS A 92 4.29 19.44 1.36
N PRO A 93 3.02 19.26 1.79
CA PRO A 93 2.04 18.43 1.07
C PRO A 93 1.90 18.88 -0.39
N MET A 94 1.73 17.92 -1.31
CA MET A 94 1.58 18.25 -2.73
C MET A 94 0.35 19.14 -3.01
N SER A 95 -0.73 18.98 -2.22
CA SER A 95 -1.91 19.84 -2.32
C SER A 95 -1.67 21.30 -1.96
N GLU A 96 -0.61 21.61 -1.21
CA GLU A 96 -0.35 22.96 -0.66
C GLU A 96 0.76 23.71 -1.39
N VAL A 97 1.62 23.04 -2.17
CA VAL A 97 2.73 23.71 -2.88
C VAL A 97 2.25 24.90 -3.73
N ALA A 98 1.12 24.77 -4.42
CA ALA A 98 0.55 25.86 -5.21
C ALA A 98 0.19 27.10 -4.37
N SER A 99 -0.34 26.91 -3.15
CA SER A 99 -0.73 28.03 -2.29
C SER A 99 0.48 28.84 -1.83
N LEU A 100 1.64 28.18 -1.67
CA LEU A 100 2.91 28.84 -1.34
C LEU A 100 3.32 29.85 -2.42
N PHE A 101 3.03 29.56 -3.70
CA PHE A 101 3.38 30.41 -4.83
C PHE A 101 2.35 31.52 -5.11
N VAL A 102 1.06 31.20 -4.97
CA VAL A 102 -0.02 32.10 -5.42
C VAL A 102 -0.30 33.19 -4.41
N ASN A 103 -0.46 32.83 -3.12
CA ASN A 103 -0.81 33.77 -2.05
C ASN A 103 0.04 33.55 -0.78
N GLY A 104 1.14 32.83 -0.92
CA GLY A 104 1.93 32.33 0.20
C GLY A 104 3.32 32.93 0.31
N PRO A 105 4.18 32.34 1.15
CA PRO A 105 5.47 32.90 1.50
C PRO A 105 6.56 32.72 0.42
N LEU A 106 6.26 32.04 -0.69
CA LEU A 106 7.22 31.76 -1.78
C LEU A 106 6.76 32.36 -3.12
N PRO A 107 6.55 33.69 -3.21
CA PRO A 107 6.18 34.32 -4.48
C PRO A 107 7.28 34.13 -5.52
N LEU A 108 6.89 33.87 -6.76
CA LEU A 108 7.80 33.57 -7.86
C LEU A 108 8.04 34.80 -8.74
N ASP A 109 9.30 35.11 -9.04
CA ASP A 109 9.65 36.18 -9.99
C ASP A 109 9.65 35.66 -11.42
N VAL A 110 10.26 34.50 -11.64
CA VAL A 110 10.40 33.88 -12.96
C VAL A 110 9.97 32.42 -12.91
N ALA A 111 9.24 31.94 -13.92
CA ALA A 111 8.96 30.51 -14.11
C ALA A 111 9.54 30.02 -15.43
N LEU A 112 10.43 29.03 -15.36
CA LEU A 112 10.95 28.30 -16.51
C LEU A 112 10.09 27.04 -16.71
N ILE A 113 9.38 26.98 -17.84
CA ILE A 113 8.46 25.88 -18.15
C ILE A 113 8.75 25.28 -19.52
N GLN A 114 8.23 24.08 -19.77
CA GLN A 114 8.28 23.44 -21.07
C GLN A 114 6.86 23.19 -21.57
N VAL A 115 6.60 23.47 -22.85
CA VAL A 115 5.25 23.41 -23.43
C VAL A 115 5.26 22.82 -24.84
N SER A 116 4.10 22.38 -25.32
CA SER A 116 3.88 22.10 -26.74
C SER A 116 3.91 23.38 -27.57
N PRO A 117 4.05 23.30 -28.91
CA PRO A 117 3.75 24.43 -29.78
C PRO A 117 2.32 24.95 -29.57
N PRO A 118 2.08 26.24 -29.82
CA PRO A 118 0.73 26.79 -29.80
C PRO A 118 -0.13 26.17 -30.90
N ASP A 119 -1.41 25.98 -30.62
CA ASP A 119 -2.41 25.70 -31.64
C ASP A 119 -2.84 26.98 -32.40
N ALA A 120 -3.80 26.82 -33.32
CA ALA A 120 -4.33 27.93 -34.12
C ALA A 120 -4.99 29.03 -33.28
N ASP A 121 -5.44 28.72 -32.07
CA ASP A 121 -6.10 29.64 -31.14
C ASP A 121 -5.11 30.27 -30.14
N GLY A 122 -3.81 30.00 -30.30
CA GLY A 122 -2.76 30.53 -29.43
C GLY A 122 -2.66 29.84 -28.07
N TRP A 123 -3.06 28.57 -27.96
CA TRP A 123 -2.90 27.77 -26.75
C TRP A 123 -1.78 26.74 -26.88
N CYS A 124 -0.84 26.80 -25.95
CA CYS A 124 0.11 25.73 -25.70
C CYS A 124 -0.45 24.74 -24.67
N SER A 125 0.17 23.58 -24.55
CA SER A 125 -0.06 22.59 -23.49
C SER A 125 1.18 22.47 -22.60
N LEU A 126 0.98 22.45 -21.28
CA LEU A 126 2.00 22.08 -20.28
C LEU A 126 2.41 20.59 -20.41
N GLY A 127 1.61 19.81 -21.12
CA GLY A 127 1.92 18.43 -21.50
C GLY A 127 1.97 17.51 -20.30
N VAL A 128 3.12 16.91 -20.04
CA VAL A 128 3.26 15.84 -19.03
C VAL A 128 3.32 16.36 -17.59
N SER A 129 3.46 17.66 -17.36
CA SER A 129 3.54 18.24 -16.01
C SER A 129 2.60 19.43 -15.89
N VAL A 130 1.36 19.17 -15.47
CA VAL A 130 0.41 20.24 -15.09
C VAL A 130 0.68 20.63 -13.64
N ASP A 131 0.56 19.65 -12.74
CA ASP A 131 1.01 19.68 -11.36
C ASP A 131 1.09 21.05 -10.69
N VAL A 132 2.25 21.42 -10.15
CA VAL A 132 2.53 22.72 -9.56
C VAL A 132 3.05 23.69 -10.62
N VAL A 133 3.44 23.21 -11.80
CA VAL A 133 3.88 24.03 -12.95
C VAL A 133 2.77 24.99 -13.38
N LYS A 134 1.50 24.56 -13.37
CA LYS A 134 0.36 25.43 -13.70
C LYS A 134 0.26 26.59 -12.72
N ALA A 135 0.36 26.32 -11.42
CA ALA A 135 0.32 27.34 -10.38
C ALA A 135 1.50 28.31 -10.53
N ALA A 136 2.72 27.76 -10.71
CA ALA A 136 3.93 28.57 -10.89
C ALA A 136 3.87 29.46 -12.14
N ALA A 137 3.46 28.92 -13.29
CA ALA A 137 3.27 29.69 -14.50
C ALA A 137 2.17 30.75 -14.36
N SER A 138 1.16 30.51 -13.51
CA SER A 138 0.07 31.46 -13.30
C SER A 138 0.48 32.60 -12.36
N SER A 139 1.26 32.32 -11.32
CA SER A 139 1.65 33.29 -10.28
C SER A 139 2.96 34.04 -10.56
N ALA A 140 3.87 33.48 -11.36
CA ALA A 140 5.14 34.15 -11.66
C ALA A 140 4.94 35.47 -12.41
N LYS A 141 5.81 36.45 -12.11
CA LYS A 141 5.81 37.75 -12.78
C LYS A 141 6.25 37.64 -14.24
N ILE A 142 7.20 36.76 -14.52
CA ILE A 142 7.71 36.47 -15.87
C ILE A 142 7.65 34.97 -16.13
N VAL A 143 7.08 34.56 -17.26
CA VAL A 143 7.04 33.16 -17.71
C VAL A 143 7.91 32.99 -18.96
N ILE A 144 8.84 32.04 -18.90
CA ILE A 144 9.73 31.69 -20.01
C ILE A 144 9.47 30.24 -20.41
N ALA A 145 9.12 30.01 -21.67
CA ALA A 145 8.72 28.70 -22.16
C ALA A 145 9.73 28.09 -23.15
N GLN A 146 10.13 26.85 -22.91
CA GLN A 146 10.76 26.00 -23.91
C GLN A 146 9.66 25.33 -24.73
N ILE A 147 9.54 25.71 -26.01
CA ILE A 147 8.60 25.08 -26.94
C ILE A 147 9.24 23.81 -27.49
N ASN A 148 8.66 22.66 -27.15
CA ASN A 148 9.10 21.35 -27.58
C ASN A 148 8.02 20.67 -28.43
N ARG A 149 8.29 20.42 -29.72
CA ARG A 149 7.34 19.73 -30.64
C ARG A 149 7.04 18.29 -30.25
N LYS A 150 7.85 17.68 -29.38
CA LYS A 150 7.66 16.33 -28.86
C LYS A 150 6.90 16.30 -27.53
N MET A 151 6.51 17.45 -26.97
CA MET A 151 5.69 17.53 -25.77
C MET A 151 4.23 17.12 -26.11
N PRO A 152 3.67 16.09 -25.44
CA PRO A 152 2.27 15.71 -25.61
C PRO A 152 1.32 16.86 -25.34
N ARG A 153 0.20 16.89 -26.06
CA ARG A 153 -0.90 17.83 -25.84
C ARG A 153 -1.99 17.12 -25.03
N THR A 154 -1.81 17.10 -23.72
CA THR A 154 -2.69 16.41 -22.76
C THR A 154 -4.01 17.16 -22.56
N CYS A 155 -5.08 16.42 -22.29
CA CYS A 155 -6.40 17.00 -22.04
C CYS A 155 -6.55 17.44 -20.57
N GLY A 156 -7.66 18.11 -20.25
CA GLY A 156 -7.91 18.69 -18.92
C GLY A 156 -7.47 20.15 -18.82
N ASP A 157 -6.95 20.54 -17.66
CA ASP A 157 -6.48 21.90 -17.36
C ASP A 157 -4.98 22.10 -17.66
N ALA A 158 -4.49 21.43 -18.71
CA ALA A 158 -3.11 21.49 -19.15
C ALA A 158 -2.79 22.70 -20.04
N ARG A 159 -3.80 23.49 -20.43
CA ARG A 159 -3.62 24.58 -21.40
C ARG A 159 -3.02 25.85 -20.78
N ILE A 160 -2.19 26.55 -21.54
CA ILE A 160 -1.66 27.87 -21.22
C ILE A 160 -1.67 28.76 -22.47
N SER A 161 -2.16 30.00 -22.35
CA SER A 161 -2.21 30.95 -23.46
C SER A 161 -0.84 31.54 -23.73
N ILE A 162 -0.49 31.75 -25.01
CA ILE A 162 0.72 32.48 -25.41
C ILE A 162 0.79 33.92 -24.87
N GLN A 163 -0.33 34.48 -24.43
CA GLN A 163 -0.40 35.79 -23.78
C GLN A 163 0.16 35.76 -22.36
N LYS A 164 0.16 34.58 -21.71
CA LYS A 164 0.77 34.39 -20.38
C LYS A 164 2.26 34.07 -20.45
N ILE A 165 2.79 33.79 -21.65
CA ILE A 165 4.21 33.52 -21.88
C ILE A 165 4.88 34.82 -22.32
N ASP A 166 5.85 35.30 -21.54
CA ASP A 166 6.59 36.52 -21.84
C ASP A 166 7.70 36.24 -22.86
N PHE A 167 8.51 35.21 -22.61
CA PHE A 167 9.62 34.82 -23.47
C PHE A 167 9.57 33.34 -23.86
N PHE A 168 10.16 32.98 -25.00
CA PHE A 168 10.26 31.58 -25.41
C PHE A 168 11.54 31.24 -26.16
N ILE A 169 11.93 29.97 -26.11
CA ILE A 169 12.88 29.35 -27.05
C ILE A 169 12.20 28.19 -27.77
N GLU A 170 12.59 27.91 -29.00
CA GLU A 170 12.23 26.66 -29.67
C GLU A 170 13.35 25.64 -29.49
N HIS A 171 13.07 24.55 -28.77
CA HIS A 171 14.02 23.47 -28.62
C HIS A 171 13.28 22.14 -28.48
N SER A 172 13.40 21.30 -29.51
CA SER A 172 12.72 20.00 -29.56
C SER A 172 13.65 18.86 -29.14
N ALA A 173 13.44 18.35 -27.93
CA ALA A 173 14.17 17.21 -27.37
C ALA A 173 13.21 16.07 -27.00
N ASN A 174 13.71 14.83 -26.95
CA ASN A 174 12.91 13.75 -26.39
C ASN A 174 12.66 14.04 -24.90
N LEU A 175 11.43 13.77 -24.42
CA LEU A 175 11.16 13.79 -22.98
C LEU A 175 11.97 12.68 -22.31
N LEU A 176 12.47 12.95 -21.11
CA LEU A 176 13.17 11.95 -20.33
C LEU A 176 12.21 10.85 -19.90
N GLU A 177 12.69 9.61 -19.98
CA GLU A 177 11.90 8.43 -19.65
C GLU A 177 12.24 7.94 -18.25
N MET A 178 11.22 7.51 -17.51
CA MET A 178 11.41 6.82 -16.23
C MET A 178 11.72 5.34 -16.49
N PRO A 179 12.83 4.79 -15.97
CA PRO A 179 13.13 3.38 -16.15
C PRO A 179 12.05 2.51 -15.50
N ARG A 180 11.75 1.36 -16.13
CA ARG A 180 10.82 0.39 -15.54
C ARG A 180 11.41 -0.19 -14.26
N MET A 181 10.59 -0.19 -13.20
CA MET A 181 10.99 -0.77 -11.92
C MET A 181 11.18 -2.29 -12.04
N VAL A 182 12.28 -2.77 -11.48
CA VAL A 182 12.57 -4.20 -11.28
C VAL A 182 11.93 -4.63 -9.96
N LEU A 183 11.14 -5.70 -10.01
CA LEU A 183 10.47 -6.27 -8.85
C LEU A 183 11.11 -7.60 -8.51
N ASP A 184 11.30 -7.85 -7.22
CA ASP A 184 11.72 -9.15 -6.68
C ASP A 184 10.51 -9.90 -6.06
N GLU A 185 10.76 -11.10 -5.55
CA GLU A 185 9.71 -11.92 -4.92
C GLU A 185 9.03 -11.24 -3.72
N ARG A 186 9.74 -10.38 -2.97
CA ARG A 186 9.14 -9.64 -1.85
C ARG A 186 8.09 -8.67 -2.37
N HIS A 187 8.40 -7.96 -3.46
CA HIS A 187 7.46 -7.06 -4.13
C HIS A 187 6.25 -7.81 -4.70
N GLU A 188 6.46 -8.97 -5.31
CA GLU A 188 5.36 -9.80 -5.82
C GLU A 188 4.42 -10.27 -4.70
N ARG A 189 4.95 -10.69 -3.54
CA ARG A 189 4.15 -11.04 -2.36
C ARG A 189 3.36 -9.85 -1.84
N ILE A 190 3.99 -8.68 -1.70
CA ILE A 190 3.31 -7.43 -1.31
C ILE A 190 2.14 -7.15 -2.27
N GLY A 191 2.38 -7.26 -3.58
CA GLY A 191 1.36 -7.04 -4.60
C GLY A 191 0.18 -8.00 -4.45
N ARG A 192 0.44 -9.29 -4.27
CA ARG A 192 -0.61 -10.31 -4.04
C ARG A 192 -1.43 -10.03 -2.78
N TYR A 193 -0.79 -9.69 -1.66
CA TYR A 193 -1.51 -9.39 -0.42
C TYR A 193 -2.36 -8.13 -0.52
N ALA A 194 -1.79 -7.04 -1.05
CA ALA A 194 -2.51 -5.77 -1.18
C ALA A 194 -3.67 -5.85 -2.19
N ALA A 195 -3.52 -6.61 -3.28
CA ALA A 195 -4.57 -6.80 -4.28
C ALA A 195 -5.85 -7.44 -3.69
N GLN A 196 -5.73 -8.25 -2.64
CA GLN A 196 -6.89 -8.84 -1.97
C GLN A 196 -7.75 -7.82 -1.21
N LEU A 197 -7.20 -6.63 -0.90
CA LEU A 197 -7.91 -5.52 -0.26
C LEU A 197 -8.65 -4.61 -1.26
N ILE A 198 -8.47 -4.86 -2.56
CA ILE A 198 -8.95 -4.00 -3.64
C ILE A 198 -10.09 -4.73 -4.35
N GLU A 199 -11.25 -4.08 -4.38
CA GLU A 199 -12.44 -4.63 -5.04
C GLU A 199 -12.52 -4.14 -6.49
N ASP A 200 -13.24 -4.89 -7.33
CA ASP A 200 -13.65 -4.40 -8.64
C ASP A 200 -14.47 -3.11 -8.49
N GLY A 201 -14.36 -2.20 -9.45
CA GLY A 201 -15.03 -0.90 -9.34
C GLY A 201 -14.38 0.10 -8.38
N SER A 202 -13.20 -0.20 -7.81
CA SER A 202 -12.45 0.72 -6.96
C SER A 202 -11.76 1.83 -7.76
N THR A 203 -11.63 3.03 -7.17
CA THR A 203 -10.83 4.11 -7.76
C THR A 203 -9.43 4.10 -7.14
N ILE A 204 -8.38 3.95 -7.93
CA ILE A 204 -7.02 3.76 -7.43
C ILE A 204 -6.13 4.99 -7.62
N GLN A 205 -5.25 5.18 -6.64
CA GLN A 205 -4.06 6.04 -6.70
C GLN A 205 -2.80 5.21 -6.42
N MET A 206 -1.71 5.54 -7.10
CA MET A 206 -0.40 4.94 -6.91
C MET A 206 0.65 6.00 -6.58
N GLY A 207 1.40 5.80 -5.49
CA GLY A 207 2.58 6.59 -5.15
C GLY A 207 3.83 6.11 -5.92
N LEU A 208 4.91 6.88 -5.85
CA LEU A 208 6.21 6.49 -6.43
C LEU A 208 6.88 5.38 -5.61
N GLY A 209 7.38 4.34 -6.28
CA GLY A 209 8.25 3.31 -5.71
C GLY A 209 7.90 1.89 -6.15
N ASN A 210 8.82 0.95 -5.91
CA ASN A 210 8.68 -0.45 -6.32
C ASN A 210 7.48 -1.14 -5.65
N SER A 211 7.29 -0.97 -4.33
CA SER A 211 6.20 -1.64 -3.61
C SER A 211 4.81 -1.14 -4.06
N PRO A 212 4.54 0.19 -4.18
CA PRO A 212 3.28 0.65 -4.77
C PRO A 212 3.04 0.15 -6.19
N GLU A 213 4.07 0.15 -7.04
CA GLU A 213 3.95 -0.33 -8.41
C GLU A 213 3.65 -1.84 -8.46
N ALA A 214 4.23 -2.63 -7.56
CA ALA A 214 3.96 -4.06 -7.47
C ALA A 214 2.48 -4.36 -7.16
N VAL A 215 1.85 -3.55 -6.30
CA VAL A 215 0.40 -3.64 -6.06
C VAL A 215 -0.37 -3.38 -7.34
N VAL A 216 -0.10 -2.28 -8.05
CA VAL A 216 -0.79 -1.95 -9.30
C VAL A 216 -0.61 -3.05 -10.35
N ARG A 217 0.59 -3.62 -10.50
CA ARG A 217 0.83 -4.73 -11.43
C ARG A 217 0.06 -6.01 -11.08
N ALA A 218 -0.23 -6.25 -9.80
CA ALA A 218 -1.06 -7.36 -9.34
C ALA A 218 -2.55 -7.19 -9.66
N LEU A 219 -3.00 -5.99 -10.06
CA LEU A 219 -4.41 -5.69 -10.33
C LEU A 219 -4.90 -6.08 -11.73
N LYS A 220 -4.08 -6.68 -12.60
CA LYS A 220 -4.44 -7.01 -14.00
C LYS A 220 -5.73 -7.82 -14.19
N LYS A 221 -6.11 -8.61 -13.18
CA LYS A 221 -7.33 -9.43 -13.21
C LYS A 221 -8.59 -8.72 -12.69
N HIS A 222 -8.43 -7.55 -12.06
CA HIS A 222 -9.56 -6.75 -11.59
C HIS A 222 -10.31 -6.13 -12.77
N ARG A 223 -11.53 -5.66 -12.54
CA ARG A 223 -12.39 -5.05 -13.54
C ARG A 223 -12.99 -3.76 -13.03
N HIS A 224 -13.35 -2.90 -13.99
CA HIS A 224 -14.04 -1.63 -13.76
C HIS A 224 -13.30 -0.66 -12.82
N LEU A 225 -11.98 -0.81 -12.70
CA LEU A 225 -11.18 0.09 -11.89
C LEU A 225 -11.21 1.50 -12.48
N GLY A 226 -11.19 2.50 -11.60
CA GLY A 226 -11.01 3.90 -11.95
C GLY A 226 -9.66 4.45 -11.53
N ILE A 227 -9.22 5.55 -12.13
CA ILE A 227 -7.98 6.23 -11.72
C ILE A 227 -8.26 7.67 -11.30
N HIS A 228 -7.76 8.03 -10.11
CA HIS A 228 -7.60 9.41 -9.63
C HIS A 228 -6.26 9.46 -8.88
N SER A 229 -5.19 9.90 -9.54
CA SER A 229 -3.83 9.76 -9.01
C SER A 229 -2.99 11.01 -9.25
N GLY A 230 -2.13 11.42 -8.32
CA GLY A 230 -1.20 12.52 -8.59
C GLY A 230 -0.29 12.23 -9.81
N LEU A 231 0.20 10.99 -9.91
CA LEU A 231 1.07 10.52 -10.98
C LEU A 231 0.34 9.48 -11.86
N PHE A 232 0.46 9.64 -13.18
CA PHE A 232 0.16 8.60 -14.17
C PHE A 232 1.44 8.05 -14.78
N GLY A 233 1.58 6.72 -14.85
CA GLY A 233 2.80 6.07 -15.34
C GLY A 233 2.54 4.72 -15.98
N ASP A 234 3.62 4.03 -16.35
CA ASP A 234 3.61 2.78 -17.12
C ASP A 234 2.67 1.71 -16.55
N ALA A 235 2.72 1.47 -15.23
CA ALA A 235 1.89 0.44 -14.60
C ALA A 235 0.39 0.75 -14.67
N LEU A 236 0.01 2.03 -14.54
CA LEU A 236 -1.38 2.47 -14.67
C LEU A 236 -1.85 2.39 -16.14
N MET A 237 -0.99 2.79 -17.10
CA MET A 237 -1.27 2.60 -18.52
C MET A 237 -1.47 1.12 -18.86
N ASP A 238 -0.64 0.23 -18.33
CA ASP A 238 -0.72 -1.21 -18.59
C ASP A 238 -2.04 -1.81 -18.07
N LEU A 239 -2.59 -1.30 -16.95
CA LEU A 239 -3.93 -1.70 -16.47
C LEU A 239 -5.07 -1.22 -17.37
N VAL A 240 -4.95 -0.03 -17.96
CA VAL A 240 -5.93 0.44 -18.96
C VAL A 240 -5.88 -0.46 -20.19
N ARG A 241 -4.69 -0.75 -20.70
CA ARG A 241 -4.50 -1.60 -21.89
C ARG A 241 -5.00 -3.02 -21.71
N CYS A 242 -4.88 -3.61 -20.52
CA CYS A 242 -5.39 -4.96 -20.26
C CYS A 242 -6.88 -5.01 -19.88
N GLY A 243 -7.59 -3.87 -19.93
CA GLY A 243 -9.02 -3.79 -19.64
C GLY A 243 -9.38 -3.90 -18.16
N ALA A 244 -8.40 -3.77 -17.25
CA ALA A 244 -8.67 -3.73 -15.82
C ALA A 244 -9.23 -2.37 -15.39
N VAL A 245 -8.79 -1.30 -16.05
CA VAL A 245 -9.24 0.08 -15.84
C VAL A 245 -10.05 0.56 -17.03
N ASP A 246 -11.28 0.99 -16.75
CA ASP A 246 -12.15 1.71 -17.70
C ASP A 246 -12.77 2.98 -17.07
N SER A 247 -12.56 3.20 -15.76
CA SER A 247 -13.13 4.30 -14.99
C SER A 247 -14.67 4.40 -15.02
N SER A 248 -15.37 3.37 -15.48
CA SER A 248 -16.83 3.34 -15.65
C SER A 248 -17.60 3.41 -14.33
N GLU A 249 -17.06 2.83 -13.26
CA GLU A 249 -17.69 2.81 -11.93
C GLU A 249 -17.33 3.99 -11.01
N LYS A 250 -16.50 4.94 -11.49
CA LYS A 250 -16.23 6.15 -10.71
C LYS A 250 -17.52 6.96 -10.56
N ASN A 251 -17.87 7.32 -9.33
CA ASN A 251 -19.00 8.23 -9.08
C ASN A 251 -18.64 9.71 -9.24
N TYR A 252 -17.34 10.03 -9.34
CA TYR A 252 -16.83 11.38 -9.53
C TYR A 252 -15.92 11.34 -10.76
N PHE A 253 -16.32 12.02 -11.84
CA PHE A 253 -15.73 11.89 -13.18
C PHE A 253 -15.80 10.45 -13.75
N PRO A 254 -17.03 9.90 -13.97
CA PRO A 254 -17.20 8.60 -14.62
C PRO A 254 -16.57 8.58 -16.01
N GLY A 255 -15.91 7.48 -16.35
CA GLY A 255 -15.23 7.26 -17.62
C GLY A 255 -13.97 8.10 -17.83
N LYS A 256 -13.53 8.90 -16.85
CA LYS A 256 -12.30 9.72 -16.95
C LYS A 256 -11.23 9.28 -15.97
N ILE A 257 -10.02 9.12 -16.50
CA ILE A 257 -8.78 9.01 -15.74
C ILE A 257 -8.34 10.42 -15.35
N ILE A 258 -8.16 10.65 -14.06
CA ILE A 258 -7.72 11.93 -13.52
C ILE A 258 -6.28 11.79 -13.04
N ALA A 259 -5.40 12.67 -13.52
CA ALA A 259 -4.05 12.79 -12.97
C ALA A 259 -3.51 14.22 -12.89
N SER A 260 -2.33 14.41 -12.29
CA SER A 260 -1.68 15.72 -12.17
C SER A 260 -0.46 15.86 -13.08
N HIS A 261 0.33 14.79 -13.19
CA HIS A 261 1.49 14.71 -14.08
C HIS A 261 1.74 13.26 -14.54
N VAL A 262 2.64 13.11 -15.50
CA VAL A 262 2.95 11.85 -16.19
C VAL A 262 4.45 11.58 -16.14
N MET A 263 4.84 10.41 -15.64
CA MET A 263 6.23 9.91 -15.72
C MET A 263 6.21 8.44 -16.10
N GLY A 264 6.93 8.09 -17.16
CA GLY A 264 6.97 6.74 -17.69
C GLY A 264 7.90 6.63 -18.89
N GLY A 265 7.75 5.58 -19.68
CA GLY A 265 8.44 5.44 -20.95
C GLY A 265 7.75 6.19 -22.09
N ARG A 266 8.39 6.18 -23.26
CA ARG A 266 7.88 6.79 -24.50
C ARG A 266 6.45 6.37 -24.85
N LYS A 267 6.10 5.10 -24.62
CA LYS A 267 4.75 4.56 -24.88
C LYS A 267 3.68 5.23 -24.00
N THR A 268 4.04 5.65 -22.80
CA THR A 268 3.13 6.35 -21.88
C THR A 268 2.91 7.78 -22.33
N TYR A 269 3.95 8.49 -22.79
CA TYR A 269 3.81 9.83 -23.36
C TYR A 269 2.97 9.83 -24.64
N GLN A 270 3.13 8.84 -25.50
CA GLN A 270 2.28 8.65 -26.68
C GLN A 270 0.82 8.33 -26.30
N PHE A 271 0.62 7.57 -25.23
CA PHE A 271 -0.71 7.16 -24.79
C PHE A 271 -1.55 8.31 -24.22
N VAL A 272 -0.92 9.31 -23.59
CA VAL A 272 -1.62 10.47 -23.02
C VAL A 272 -1.80 11.61 -24.02
N ASP A 273 -1.10 11.60 -25.16
CA ASP A 273 -1.19 12.65 -26.17
C ASP A 273 -2.59 12.70 -26.79
N ARG A 274 -3.30 13.81 -26.59
CA ARG A 274 -4.67 14.07 -27.08
C ARG A 274 -5.69 12.98 -26.72
N ASN A 275 -5.42 12.19 -25.68
CA ASN A 275 -6.32 11.14 -25.25
C ASN A 275 -7.48 11.77 -24.44
N PRO A 276 -8.72 11.75 -24.96
CA PRO A 276 -9.83 12.42 -24.30
C PRO A 276 -10.23 11.76 -22.98
N ASP A 277 -9.84 10.51 -22.73
CA ASP A 277 -10.21 9.77 -21.53
C ASP A 277 -9.33 10.13 -20.32
N ILE A 278 -8.25 10.89 -20.54
CA ILE A 278 -7.29 11.30 -19.51
C ILE A 278 -7.32 12.81 -19.36
N GLU A 279 -7.63 13.30 -18.16
CA GLU A 279 -7.53 14.72 -17.84
C GLU A 279 -6.41 14.97 -16.83
N LEU A 280 -5.46 15.83 -17.22
CA LEU A 280 -4.47 16.36 -16.28
C LEU A 280 -4.97 17.66 -15.66
N ARG A 281 -4.83 17.78 -14.34
CA ARG A 281 -5.30 18.91 -13.53
C ARG A 281 -4.24 19.33 -12.52
N PRO A 282 -4.27 20.58 -12.00
CA PRO A 282 -3.27 21.06 -11.05
C PRO A 282 -3.20 20.25 -9.76
N SER A 283 -2.04 20.24 -9.12
CA SER A 283 -1.76 19.43 -7.93
C SER A 283 -2.67 19.80 -6.75
N GLU A 284 -2.96 21.06 -6.53
CA GLU A 284 -3.89 21.54 -5.50
C GLU A 284 -5.33 21.04 -5.71
N TRP A 285 -5.68 20.65 -6.94
CA TRP A 285 -6.99 20.09 -7.25
C TRP A 285 -7.00 18.56 -7.15
N VAL A 286 -5.99 17.90 -7.72
CA VAL A 286 -5.92 16.42 -7.76
C VAL A 286 -5.65 15.86 -6.38
N ASN A 287 -4.78 16.52 -5.61
CA ASN A 287 -4.36 16.07 -4.29
C ASN A 287 -5.23 16.66 -3.15
N ASP A 288 -6.30 17.42 -3.42
CA ASP A 288 -7.20 17.90 -2.36
C ASP A 288 -7.90 16.71 -1.67
N PRO A 289 -7.68 16.46 -0.36
CA PRO A 289 -8.30 15.35 0.35
C PRO A 289 -9.83 15.37 0.29
N ALA A 290 -10.45 16.55 0.24
CA ALA A 290 -11.90 16.70 0.17
C ALA A 290 -12.46 16.30 -1.20
N ARG A 291 -11.66 16.43 -2.28
CA ARG A 291 -12.03 15.95 -3.62
C ARG A 291 -11.75 14.46 -3.78
N ILE A 292 -10.60 13.99 -3.27
CA ILE A 292 -10.26 12.57 -3.26
C ILE A 292 -11.37 11.76 -2.57
N ALA A 293 -11.86 12.23 -1.42
CA ALA A 293 -12.94 11.59 -0.66
C ALA A 293 -14.29 11.48 -1.39
N ARG A 294 -14.49 12.23 -2.49
CA ARG A 294 -15.70 12.14 -3.31
C ARG A 294 -15.74 10.88 -4.14
N ASN A 295 -14.61 10.28 -4.46
CA ASN A 295 -14.56 8.98 -5.11
C ASN A 295 -14.96 7.91 -4.09
N LYS A 296 -15.95 7.07 -4.39
CA LYS A 296 -16.29 5.87 -3.60
C LYS A 296 -15.22 4.80 -3.84
N ARG A 297 -14.99 3.95 -2.83
CA ARG A 297 -13.96 2.90 -2.88
C ARG A 297 -12.61 3.45 -3.35
N MET A 298 -12.23 4.61 -2.81
CA MET A 298 -10.95 5.22 -3.13
C MET A 298 -9.83 4.45 -2.44
N VAL A 299 -8.89 3.93 -3.23
CA VAL A 299 -7.71 3.19 -2.75
C VAL A 299 -6.48 4.05 -2.94
N ALA A 300 -5.77 4.31 -1.84
CA ALA A 300 -4.52 5.08 -1.85
C ALA A 300 -3.33 4.16 -1.54
N ILE A 301 -2.47 3.89 -2.51
CA ILE A 301 -1.35 2.96 -2.38
C ILE A 301 -0.04 3.73 -2.30
N ASN A 302 0.58 3.79 -1.12
CA ASN A 302 1.78 4.60 -0.88
C ASN A 302 2.90 3.82 -0.20
N GLY A 303 4.15 4.08 -0.65
CA GLY A 303 5.35 3.42 -0.15
C GLY A 303 5.92 4.13 1.08
N ALA A 304 6.35 3.37 2.09
CA ALA A 304 7.03 3.90 3.28
C ALA A 304 8.52 3.51 3.32
N ARG A 305 9.34 4.33 4.00
CA ARG A 305 10.71 3.93 4.36
C ARG A 305 10.70 3.13 5.65
N GLU A 306 10.02 3.64 6.67
CA GLU A 306 9.94 3.04 8.00
C GLU A 306 8.56 3.28 8.61
N ILE A 307 8.13 2.36 9.47
CA ILE A 307 6.93 2.49 10.29
C ILE A 307 7.22 2.03 11.72
N ASP A 308 6.79 2.79 12.73
CA ASP A 308 6.93 2.34 14.12
C ASP A 308 5.79 1.44 14.57
N LEU A 309 5.98 0.75 15.71
CA LEU A 309 4.97 -0.15 16.30
C LEU A 309 3.65 0.52 16.71
N THR A 310 3.58 1.86 16.71
CA THR A 310 2.34 2.61 16.95
C THR A 310 1.61 2.95 15.65
N GLY A 311 2.28 2.80 14.50
CA GLY A 311 1.79 3.09 13.17
C GLY A 311 2.17 4.46 12.62
N GLN A 312 3.20 5.13 13.16
CA GLN A 312 3.71 6.37 12.54
C GLN A 312 4.57 6.03 11.34
N VAL A 313 4.34 6.70 10.20
CA VAL A 313 5.01 6.39 8.94
C VAL A 313 5.99 7.50 8.59
N VAL A 314 7.22 7.08 8.27
CA VAL A 314 8.29 7.93 7.75
C VAL A 314 8.53 7.59 6.30
N ARG A 315 8.64 8.63 5.46
CA ARG A 315 8.83 8.47 4.01
C ARG A 315 10.01 9.28 3.49
N ASP A 316 10.18 10.51 3.97
CA ASP A 316 11.12 11.48 3.40
C ASP A 316 12.50 11.47 4.08
N SER A 317 12.66 10.79 5.22
CA SER A 317 13.85 10.88 6.07
C SER A 317 14.25 9.55 6.71
N SER A 318 15.44 9.51 7.32
CA SER A 318 15.89 8.45 8.23
C SER A 318 16.84 9.09 9.23
N GLY A 319 16.33 9.38 10.42
CA GLY A 319 16.95 10.33 11.34
C GLY A 319 17.03 11.72 10.70
N HIS A 320 18.12 12.44 10.94
CA HIS A 320 18.34 13.79 10.39
C HIS A 320 18.66 13.85 8.88
N ARG A 321 18.73 12.70 8.21
CA ARG A 321 19.05 12.61 6.78
C ARG A 321 17.78 12.53 5.94
N PHE A 322 17.60 13.48 5.01
CA PHE A 322 16.48 13.49 4.06
C PHE A 322 16.79 12.63 2.82
N TYR A 323 15.77 12.11 2.14
CA TYR A 323 15.90 11.23 0.97
C TYR A 323 14.94 11.59 -0.17
N GLY A 324 13.88 12.34 0.12
CA GLY A 324 12.87 12.71 -0.86
C GLY A 324 12.05 13.88 -0.35
N GLY A 325 10.76 13.94 -0.67
CA GLY A 325 9.81 14.87 -0.06
C GLY A 325 8.61 14.17 0.58
N ILE A 326 7.78 14.94 1.29
CA ILE A 326 6.49 14.47 1.82
C ILE A 326 5.58 13.98 0.67
N GLY A 327 5.50 14.76 -0.41
CA GLY A 327 4.69 14.42 -1.58
C GLY A 327 3.19 14.37 -1.28
N ALA A 328 2.46 13.53 -2.03
CA ALA A 328 1.01 13.41 -1.95
C ALA A 328 0.52 12.26 -1.03
N MET A 329 1.43 11.61 -0.30
CA MET A 329 1.06 10.44 0.53
C MET A 329 -0.03 10.80 1.55
N GLN A 330 0.19 11.85 2.34
CA GLN A 330 -0.77 12.27 3.36
C GLN A 330 -2.10 12.70 2.77
N ASP A 331 -2.06 13.32 1.60
CA ASP A 331 -3.22 13.83 0.88
C ASP A 331 -4.17 12.69 0.49
N PHE A 332 -3.61 11.66 -0.15
CA PHE A 332 -4.34 10.49 -0.58
C PHE A 332 -4.73 9.55 0.56
N ILE A 333 -3.89 9.38 1.59
CA ILE A 333 -4.26 8.57 2.76
C ILE A 333 -5.48 9.19 3.46
N ARG A 334 -5.48 10.50 3.71
CA ARG A 334 -6.61 11.20 4.33
C ARG A 334 -7.84 11.21 3.43
N GLY A 335 -7.65 11.46 2.13
CA GLY A 335 -8.74 11.43 1.15
C GLY A 335 -9.41 10.06 1.05
N ALA A 336 -8.62 8.98 0.95
CA ALA A 336 -9.13 7.61 0.94
C ALA A 336 -9.77 7.23 2.29
N GLY A 337 -9.20 7.66 3.44
CA GLY A 337 -9.79 7.40 4.76
C GLY A 337 -11.17 8.04 4.96
N ARG A 338 -11.44 9.16 4.25
CA ARG A 338 -12.74 9.85 4.24
C ARG A 338 -13.70 9.37 3.15
N SER A 339 -13.21 8.57 2.19
CA SER A 339 -14.02 8.02 1.11
C SER A 339 -14.97 6.95 1.65
N LYS A 340 -16.20 6.93 1.12
CA LYS A 340 -17.15 5.83 1.39
C LYS A 340 -16.53 4.52 0.90
N GLN A 341 -16.31 3.59 1.83
CA GLN A 341 -15.62 2.31 1.58
C GLN A 341 -14.18 2.48 1.05
N GLY A 342 -13.51 3.59 1.40
CA GLY A 342 -12.13 3.82 0.99
C GLY A 342 -11.12 2.92 1.70
N CYS A 343 -9.98 2.69 1.05
CA CYS A 343 -8.92 1.79 1.49
C CYS A 343 -7.53 2.44 1.38
N PRO A 344 -7.06 3.15 2.42
CA PRO A 344 -5.67 3.60 2.50
C PRO A 344 -4.73 2.42 2.78
N ILE A 345 -3.70 2.27 1.96
CA ILE A 345 -2.72 1.18 2.01
C ILE A 345 -1.30 1.77 2.01
N VAL A 346 -0.56 1.49 3.09
CA VAL A 346 0.88 1.71 3.19
C VAL A 346 1.60 0.41 2.86
N VAL A 347 2.56 0.45 1.95
CA VAL A 347 3.34 -0.72 1.53
C VAL A 347 4.83 -0.50 1.72
N LEU A 348 5.53 -1.54 2.19
CA LEU A 348 6.98 -1.55 2.35
C LEU A 348 7.50 -2.98 2.42
N THR A 349 8.73 -3.23 1.95
CA THR A 349 9.44 -4.45 2.35
C THR A 349 9.72 -4.42 3.85
N SER A 350 9.71 -5.59 4.50
CA SER A 350 9.94 -5.68 5.94
C SER A 350 11.39 -5.35 6.33
N THR A 351 12.33 -5.55 5.41
CA THR A 351 13.76 -5.21 5.54
C THR A 351 14.25 -4.31 4.42
N ALA A 352 15.33 -3.57 4.66
CA ALA A 352 16.01 -2.79 3.63
C ALA A 352 16.92 -3.67 2.76
N ASP A 353 17.07 -3.28 1.49
CA ASP A 353 17.77 -4.07 0.45
C ASP A 353 19.29 -4.17 0.63
N GLY A 354 19.89 -3.28 1.44
CA GLY A 354 21.35 -3.20 1.60
C GLY A 354 21.88 -3.89 2.85
N ASP A 355 21.36 -3.52 4.02
CA ASP A 355 21.88 -3.93 5.32
C ASP A 355 20.95 -4.89 6.08
N GLY A 356 19.83 -5.29 5.48
CA GLY A 356 18.85 -6.18 6.09
C GLY A 356 18.12 -5.58 7.30
N ARG A 357 18.30 -4.28 7.59
CA ARG A 357 17.70 -3.62 8.74
C ARG A 357 16.17 -3.67 8.66
N SER A 358 15.51 -3.84 9.80
CA SER A 358 14.04 -3.81 9.84
C SER A 358 13.52 -2.43 9.42
N ARG A 359 12.46 -2.42 8.61
CA ARG A 359 11.68 -1.22 8.27
C ARG A 359 10.44 -1.06 9.14
N ILE A 360 10.11 -2.08 9.95
CA ILE A 360 9.20 -1.95 11.09
C ILE A 360 10.06 -1.79 12.34
N VAL A 361 9.90 -0.69 13.08
CA VAL A 361 10.81 -0.32 14.17
C VAL A 361 10.09 -0.14 15.50
N ALA A 362 10.74 -0.47 16.62
CA ALA A 362 10.16 -0.30 17.95
C ALA A 362 9.95 1.19 18.31
N GLY A 363 10.80 2.05 17.78
CA GLY A 363 10.67 3.51 17.81
C GLY A 363 11.40 4.10 16.62
N LEU A 364 10.87 5.21 16.09
CA LEU A 364 11.52 5.92 14.99
C LEU A 364 12.89 6.43 15.44
N ARG A 365 13.85 6.43 14.51
CA ARG A 365 15.16 7.04 14.74
C ARG A 365 14.99 8.52 15.06
N GLU A 366 15.70 9.00 16.07
CA GLU A 366 15.69 10.42 16.44
C GLU A 366 15.94 11.32 15.23
N GLY A 367 15.13 12.37 15.09
CA GLY A 367 15.15 13.28 13.95
C GLY A 367 14.30 12.87 12.74
N SER A 368 13.74 11.65 12.71
CA SER A 368 12.90 11.22 11.58
C SER A 368 11.58 11.99 11.51
N GLY A 369 11.28 12.52 10.32
CA GLY A 369 10.04 13.22 9.99
C GLY A 369 8.87 12.27 9.75
N VAL A 370 7.83 12.38 10.59
CA VAL A 370 6.58 11.63 10.40
C VAL A 370 5.75 12.30 9.31
N CYS A 371 5.63 11.65 8.14
CA CYS A 371 4.83 12.16 7.03
C CYS A 371 3.35 11.78 7.17
N THR A 372 3.04 10.69 7.87
CA THR A 372 1.66 10.25 8.13
C THR A 372 1.53 9.82 9.58
N GLY A 373 0.67 10.52 10.31
CA GLY A 373 0.43 10.26 11.73
C GLY A 373 -0.30 8.94 11.95
N ARG A 374 -0.10 8.33 13.13
CA ARG A 374 -0.69 7.03 13.47
C ARG A 374 -2.23 6.97 13.34
N GLY A 375 -2.90 8.11 13.47
CA GLY A 375 -4.36 8.23 13.32
C GLY A 375 -4.86 8.08 11.88
N ASP A 376 -4.01 8.37 10.89
CA ASP A 376 -4.37 8.33 9.47
C ASP A 376 -4.12 6.95 8.83
N VAL A 377 -3.36 6.05 9.48
CA VAL A 377 -2.98 4.74 8.91
C VAL A 377 -4.07 3.69 9.10
N HIS A 378 -4.50 3.09 7.97
CA HIS A 378 -5.52 2.04 7.94
C HIS A 378 -4.93 0.65 7.71
N HIS A 379 -4.19 0.46 6.61
CA HIS A 379 -3.56 -0.83 6.28
C HIS A 379 -2.07 -0.67 6.04
N VAL A 380 -1.30 -1.65 6.48
CA VAL A 380 0.14 -1.78 6.24
C VAL A 380 0.39 -3.16 5.64
N VAL A 381 1.15 -3.23 4.56
CA VAL A 381 1.43 -4.48 3.85
C VAL A 381 2.93 -4.66 3.67
N THR A 382 3.42 -5.84 4.05
CA THR A 382 4.76 -6.32 3.73
C THR A 382 4.67 -7.65 2.97
N GLU A 383 5.81 -8.20 2.61
CA GLU A 383 5.94 -9.54 2.04
C GLU A 383 5.50 -10.66 2.99
N TYR A 384 5.16 -10.34 4.24
CA TYR A 384 4.67 -11.27 5.27
C TYR A 384 3.18 -11.11 5.59
N GLY A 385 2.46 -10.19 4.94
CA GLY A 385 1.01 -10.09 5.03
C GLY A 385 0.49 -8.68 5.28
N VAL A 386 -0.74 -8.60 5.81
CA VAL A 386 -1.49 -7.35 5.99
C VAL A 386 -1.79 -7.07 7.47
N ALA A 387 -1.37 -5.91 7.95
CA ALA A 387 -1.77 -5.34 9.23
C ALA A 387 -2.80 -4.23 9.03
N SER A 388 -4.06 -4.49 9.40
CA SER A 388 -5.05 -3.42 9.59
C SER A 388 -4.79 -2.72 10.94
N LEU A 389 -4.85 -1.39 10.99
CA LEU A 389 -4.57 -0.58 12.18
C LEU A 389 -5.73 0.37 12.53
N HIS A 390 -6.71 0.53 11.63
CA HIS A 390 -7.85 1.42 11.85
C HIS A 390 -8.70 0.95 13.04
N GLY A 391 -9.02 1.87 13.95
CA GLY A 391 -9.82 1.59 15.15
C GLY A 391 -9.20 0.58 16.14
N ARG A 392 -7.87 0.36 16.08
CA ARG A 392 -7.12 -0.54 16.98
C ARG A 392 -6.27 0.23 17.98
N SER A 393 -6.21 -0.29 19.20
CA SER A 393 -5.36 0.21 20.29
C SER A 393 -3.87 0.02 19.97
N ILE A 394 -2.97 0.71 20.70
CA ILE A 394 -1.51 0.55 20.53
C ILE A 394 -1.09 -0.91 20.69
N ARG A 395 -1.63 -1.62 21.68
CA ARG A 395 -1.36 -3.05 21.89
C ARG A 395 -1.69 -3.89 20.66
N GLU A 396 -2.87 -3.70 20.10
CA GLU A 396 -3.32 -4.43 18.91
C GLU A 396 -2.50 -4.06 17.68
N ARG A 397 -2.11 -2.79 17.53
CA ARG A 397 -1.23 -2.31 16.45
C ARG A 397 0.15 -2.95 16.53
N VAL A 398 0.77 -2.95 17.72
CA VAL A 398 2.05 -3.63 17.95
C VAL A 398 1.95 -5.08 17.53
N ALA A 399 0.96 -5.82 18.04
CA ALA A 399 0.80 -7.24 17.75
C ALA A 399 0.65 -7.51 16.24
N ARG A 400 -0.08 -6.64 15.52
CA ARG A 400 -0.30 -6.74 14.07
C ARG A 400 0.90 -6.31 13.23
N LEU A 401 1.68 -5.32 13.67
CA LEU A 401 2.87 -4.88 12.95
C LEU A 401 4.02 -5.87 13.10
N VAL A 402 4.19 -6.46 14.29
CA VAL A 402 5.18 -7.53 14.51
C VAL A 402 4.84 -8.77 13.67
N GLU A 403 3.56 -9.10 13.49
CA GLU A 403 3.08 -10.19 12.62
C GLU A 403 3.62 -10.11 11.20
N ILE A 404 3.63 -8.89 10.64
CA ILE A 404 4.06 -8.64 9.27
C ILE A 404 5.52 -8.15 9.20
N ALA A 405 6.26 -8.20 10.31
CA ALA A 405 7.70 -7.94 10.33
C ALA A 405 8.48 -9.20 9.92
N HIS A 406 9.72 -8.98 9.47
CA HIS A 406 10.66 -10.08 9.21
C HIS A 406 10.82 -10.93 10.48
N PRO A 407 10.78 -12.28 10.39
CA PRO A 407 10.92 -13.17 11.53
C PRO A 407 12.10 -12.83 12.45
N ASP A 408 13.28 -12.57 11.87
CA ASP A 408 14.51 -12.25 12.60
C ASP A 408 14.42 -11.00 13.48
N HIS A 409 13.51 -10.07 13.16
CA HIS A 409 13.36 -8.80 13.87
C HIS A 409 12.22 -8.82 14.90
N ARG A 410 11.39 -9.87 14.92
CA ARG A 410 10.17 -9.91 15.76
C ARG A 410 10.48 -9.90 17.25
N GLU A 411 11.52 -10.61 17.68
CA GLU A 411 11.92 -10.66 19.09
C GLU A 411 12.34 -9.29 19.62
N GLU A 412 13.20 -8.58 18.88
CA GLU A 412 13.63 -7.22 19.22
C GLU A 412 12.44 -6.25 19.30
N LEU A 413 11.51 -6.33 18.32
CA LEU A 413 10.31 -5.50 18.30
C LEU A 413 9.40 -5.77 19.51
N LEU A 414 9.22 -7.03 19.89
CA LEU A 414 8.46 -7.40 21.08
C LEU A 414 9.12 -6.89 22.35
N ALA A 415 10.43 -7.08 22.50
CA ALA A 415 11.19 -6.56 23.64
C ALA A 415 11.06 -5.03 23.75
N GLY A 416 11.14 -4.33 22.62
CA GLY A 416 10.91 -2.89 22.52
C GLY A 416 9.51 -2.47 22.95
N ALA A 417 8.47 -3.22 22.60
CA ALA A 417 7.10 -2.93 23.03
C ALA A 417 6.85 -3.27 24.50
N GLN A 418 7.42 -4.36 25.01
CA GLN A 418 7.28 -4.80 26.39
C GLN A 418 7.98 -3.85 27.36
N SER A 419 9.17 -3.34 27.01
CA SER A 419 9.90 -2.35 27.83
C SER A 419 9.12 -1.04 28.01
N ARG A 420 8.23 -0.72 27.06
CA ARG A 420 7.33 0.44 27.09
C ARG A 420 5.95 0.15 27.69
N GLY A 421 5.70 -1.09 28.14
CA GLY A 421 4.43 -1.51 28.74
C GLY A 421 3.26 -1.65 27.75
N TRP A 422 3.53 -1.71 26.44
CA TRP A 422 2.48 -1.81 25.42
C TRP A 422 1.93 -3.24 25.28
N LEU A 423 2.78 -4.24 25.52
CA LEU A 423 2.42 -5.66 25.52
C LEU A 423 2.60 -6.30 26.90
N PRO A 424 1.74 -7.26 27.27
CA PRO A 424 1.98 -8.11 28.44
C PRO A 424 3.26 -8.95 28.28
N LYS A 425 3.96 -9.24 29.39
CA LYS A 425 5.19 -10.04 29.38
C LYS A 425 5.03 -11.46 28.84
N PHE A 426 3.83 -12.05 28.97
CA PHE A 426 3.54 -13.38 28.44
C PHE A 426 3.35 -13.40 26.92
N PHE A 427 3.20 -12.23 26.28
CA PHE A 427 2.94 -12.16 24.84
C PHE A 427 4.26 -12.35 24.08
N THR A 428 4.37 -13.46 23.36
CA THR A 428 5.45 -13.75 22.40
C THR A 428 4.88 -14.04 21.02
N MET A 429 5.73 -14.07 19.99
CA MET A 429 5.35 -14.47 18.63
C MET A 429 5.98 -15.83 18.30
N PRO A 430 5.25 -16.94 18.43
CA PRO A 430 5.73 -18.22 17.94
C PRO A 430 6.05 -18.13 16.44
N PRO A 431 7.04 -18.89 15.97
CA PRO A 431 7.38 -18.93 14.56
C PRO A 431 6.16 -19.23 13.69
N THR A 432 6.00 -18.37 12.70
CA THR A 432 4.94 -18.43 11.69
C THR A 432 5.65 -18.24 10.36
N GLU A 433 5.96 -19.33 9.65
CA GLU A 433 6.34 -19.20 8.25
C GLU A 433 5.10 -18.81 7.46
N ILE A 434 4.86 -17.50 7.36
CA ILE A 434 3.85 -16.97 6.46
C ILE A 434 4.46 -16.96 5.06
N GLY A 435 4.19 -18.02 4.29
CA GLY A 435 4.39 -18.04 2.84
C GLY A 435 5.84 -18.07 2.33
N VAL A 436 6.79 -18.58 3.10
CA VAL A 436 8.20 -18.75 2.66
C VAL A 436 8.52 -20.19 2.20
N SER A 437 7.77 -21.19 2.66
CA SER A 437 7.93 -22.59 2.26
C SER A 437 6.74 -23.11 1.44
N ALA A 438 6.96 -24.19 0.67
CA ALA A 438 5.92 -24.92 -0.06
C ALA A 438 4.76 -25.46 0.83
N ASP A 439 4.96 -25.42 2.15
CA ASP A 439 4.05 -25.90 3.19
C ASP A 439 3.40 -24.76 4.00
N GLY A 440 3.62 -23.50 3.58
CA GLY A 440 3.03 -22.31 4.18
C GLY A 440 1.50 -22.25 3.96
N VAL A 441 0.80 -21.70 4.93
CA VAL A 441 -0.65 -21.49 4.85
C VAL A 441 -0.91 -20.05 4.42
N GLU A 442 -1.28 -19.87 3.15
CA GLU A 442 -1.68 -18.56 2.64
C GLU A 442 -3.09 -18.16 3.15
N SER A 443 -3.32 -16.86 3.24
CA SER A 443 -4.68 -16.34 3.49
C SER A 443 -5.50 -16.46 2.20
N GLU A 444 -6.72 -16.97 2.30
CA GLU A 444 -7.60 -17.18 1.15
C GLU A 444 -9.02 -16.70 1.45
N TRP A 445 -9.66 -16.09 0.46
CA TRP A 445 -11.09 -15.80 0.52
C TRP A 445 -11.90 -17.00 0.08
N VAL A 446 -12.84 -17.41 0.92
CA VAL A 446 -13.71 -18.56 0.69
C VAL A 446 -15.16 -18.11 0.80
N GLN A 447 -16.00 -18.56 -0.13
CA GLN A 447 -17.42 -18.28 -0.10
C GLN A 447 -18.18 -19.50 0.41
N PHE A 448 -18.97 -19.27 1.45
CA PHE A 448 -19.93 -20.23 1.99
C PHE A 448 -21.32 -19.68 1.73
N GLN A 449 -22.13 -20.41 0.94
CA GLN A 449 -23.44 -19.92 0.50
C GLN A 449 -23.32 -18.56 -0.21
N SER A 450 -23.98 -17.51 0.29
CA SER A 450 -23.93 -16.15 -0.24
C SER A 450 -22.93 -15.23 0.45
N THR A 451 -22.19 -15.72 1.46
CA THR A 451 -21.32 -14.87 2.30
C THR A 451 -19.86 -15.25 2.11
N ARG A 452 -19.01 -14.21 2.04
CA ARG A 452 -17.57 -14.33 1.82
C ARG A 452 -16.83 -14.20 3.14
N TYR A 453 -15.88 -15.10 3.39
CA TYR A 453 -15.08 -15.16 4.61
C TYR A 453 -13.58 -15.31 4.28
N LEU A 454 -12.73 -14.82 5.17
CA LEU A 454 -11.27 -14.96 5.07
C LEU A 454 -10.79 -16.15 5.90
N LEU A 455 -10.20 -17.14 5.23
CA LEU A 455 -9.44 -18.21 5.87
C LEU A 455 -7.99 -17.74 6.08
N ARG A 456 -7.46 -17.88 7.29
CA ARG A 456 -6.03 -17.71 7.56
C ARG A 456 -5.59 -18.41 8.85
N PRO A 457 -4.27 -18.62 9.07
CA PRO A 457 -3.75 -19.03 10.36
C PRO A 457 -4.16 -18.07 11.48
N LEU A 458 -4.42 -18.62 12.67
CA LEU A 458 -4.51 -17.83 13.90
C LEU A 458 -3.13 -17.26 14.25
N HIS A 459 -3.14 -16.03 14.73
CA HIS A 459 -1.95 -15.34 15.18
C HIS A 459 -2.14 -14.87 16.63
N PRO A 460 -1.08 -14.69 17.45
CA PRO A 460 -1.20 -14.10 18.79
C PRO A 460 -2.00 -12.79 18.86
N SER A 461 -1.98 -12.00 17.78
CA SER A 461 -2.78 -10.76 17.63
C SER A 461 -4.31 -11.02 17.65
N ASP A 462 -4.76 -12.25 17.44
CA ASP A 462 -6.16 -12.68 17.47
C ASP A 462 -6.68 -13.01 18.86
N MET A 463 -5.88 -12.87 19.92
CA MET A 463 -6.31 -13.18 21.29
C MET A 463 -7.66 -12.50 21.64
N ARG A 464 -7.87 -11.26 21.18
CA ARG A 464 -9.12 -10.53 21.43
C ARG A 464 -10.28 -11.05 20.57
N ALA A 465 -10.02 -11.44 19.32
CA ALA A 465 -11.01 -12.07 18.46
C ALA A 465 -11.45 -13.43 19.02
N LEU A 466 -10.49 -14.22 19.52
CA LEU A 466 -10.75 -15.50 20.18
C LEU A 466 -11.55 -15.32 21.48
N GLN A 467 -11.22 -14.33 22.31
CA GLN A 467 -12.04 -14.01 23.48
C GLN A 467 -13.48 -13.67 23.11
N LYS A 468 -13.68 -12.81 22.11
CA LYS A 468 -15.03 -12.44 21.66
C LYS A 468 -15.78 -13.64 21.12
N PHE A 469 -15.11 -14.48 20.33
CA PHE A 469 -15.65 -15.72 19.80
C PHE A 469 -16.07 -16.69 20.91
N PHE A 470 -15.24 -16.84 21.94
CA PHE A 470 -15.58 -17.63 23.13
C PHE A 470 -16.85 -17.11 23.82
N TYR A 471 -16.94 -15.80 24.04
CA TYR A 471 -18.09 -15.19 24.71
C TYR A 471 -19.35 -15.04 23.84
N SER A 472 -19.24 -15.27 22.53
CA SER A 472 -20.41 -15.28 21.64
C SER A 472 -21.13 -16.63 21.60
N HIS A 473 -20.50 -17.69 22.12
CA HIS A 473 -21.08 -19.04 22.13
C HIS A 473 -22.14 -19.23 23.21
N ASP A 474 -23.05 -20.15 22.96
CA ASP A 474 -23.94 -20.69 23.99
C ASP A 474 -23.18 -21.59 24.97
N GLU A 475 -23.73 -21.79 26.18
CA GLU A 475 -23.13 -22.61 27.23
C GLU A 475 -22.89 -24.07 26.75
N GLU A 476 -23.77 -24.57 25.89
CA GLU A 476 -23.66 -25.92 25.33
C GLU A 476 -22.40 -26.06 24.47
N THR A 477 -22.13 -25.11 23.56
CA THR A 477 -20.95 -25.12 22.69
C THR A 477 -19.66 -25.00 23.49
N VAL A 478 -19.65 -24.15 24.51
CA VAL A 478 -18.51 -24.03 25.42
C VAL A 478 -18.25 -25.36 26.13
N ARG A 479 -19.28 -25.97 26.72
CA ARG A 479 -19.16 -27.28 27.37
C ARG A 479 -18.68 -28.35 26.40
N LEU A 480 -19.28 -28.43 25.21
CA LEU A 480 -18.94 -29.43 24.20
C LEU A 480 -17.50 -29.30 23.68
N ARG A 481 -16.95 -28.09 23.66
CA ARG A 481 -15.57 -27.84 23.20
C ARG A 481 -14.53 -28.10 24.29
N TYR A 482 -14.79 -27.67 25.52
CA TYR A 482 -13.79 -27.67 26.60
C TYR A 482 -13.96 -28.84 27.58
N GLY A 483 -15.01 -29.64 27.44
CA GLY A 483 -15.30 -30.78 28.32
C GLY A 483 -15.98 -30.39 29.64
N TYR A 484 -16.07 -29.10 29.95
CA TYR A 484 -16.70 -28.56 31.15
C TYR A 484 -17.17 -27.12 30.90
N HIS A 485 -18.03 -26.61 31.78
CA HIS A 485 -18.46 -25.22 31.71
C HIS A 485 -17.32 -24.27 32.09
N ARG A 486 -16.88 -23.45 31.14
CA ARG A 486 -15.84 -22.45 31.35
C ARG A 486 -16.47 -21.07 31.35
N GLU A 487 -16.40 -20.37 32.48
CA GLU A 487 -17.01 -19.03 32.60
C GLU A 487 -16.12 -17.91 32.02
N ARG A 488 -14.79 -18.10 32.05
CA ARG A 488 -13.85 -17.02 31.72
C ARG A 488 -12.76 -17.44 30.74
N MET A 489 -12.53 -16.56 29.75
CA MET A 489 -11.40 -16.59 28.84
C MET A 489 -10.44 -15.44 29.17
N THR A 490 -9.43 -15.70 30.02
CA THR A 490 -8.41 -14.71 30.37
C THR A 490 -7.55 -14.35 29.14
N GLY A 491 -6.87 -13.20 29.20
CA GLY A 491 -5.97 -12.79 28.11
C GLY A 491 -4.86 -13.81 27.86
N GLU A 492 -4.26 -14.35 28.92
CA GLU A 492 -3.23 -15.38 28.80
C GLU A 492 -3.78 -16.70 28.22
N SER A 493 -5.00 -17.10 28.60
CA SER A 493 -5.64 -18.29 28.03
C SER A 493 -5.93 -18.13 26.54
N ALA A 494 -6.48 -16.98 26.16
CA ALA A 494 -6.74 -16.69 24.75
C ALA A 494 -5.45 -16.60 23.95
N TYR A 495 -4.40 -16.02 24.53
CA TYR A 495 -3.06 -16.00 23.95
C TYR A 495 -2.53 -17.42 23.74
N LYS A 496 -2.53 -18.31 24.73
CA LYS A 496 -2.08 -19.71 24.59
C LYS A 496 -2.84 -20.44 23.48
N LEU A 497 -4.12 -20.12 23.29
CA LEU A 497 -4.92 -20.71 22.23
C LEU A 497 -4.65 -20.08 20.85
N ALA A 498 -4.22 -18.82 20.76
CA ALA A 498 -3.96 -18.13 19.48
C ALA A 498 -2.49 -18.22 19.04
N ALA A 499 -1.56 -18.35 19.99
CA ALA A 499 -0.12 -18.42 19.80
C ALA A 499 0.34 -19.84 19.53
N VAL A 500 -0.01 -20.36 18.36
CA VAL A 500 0.35 -21.70 17.90
C VAL A 500 1.63 -21.63 17.06
N ASP A 501 2.60 -22.51 17.30
CA ASP A 501 3.72 -22.71 16.35
C ASP A 501 3.15 -23.43 15.12
N GLN A 502 2.85 -22.65 14.09
CA GLN A 502 2.18 -23.11 12.89
C GLN A 502 3.06 -24.06 12.05
N ARG A 503 4.33 -24.31 12.41
CA ARG A 503 5.20 -25.29 11.74
C ARG A 503 5.00 -26.70 12.28
N LYS A 504 4.67 -26.83 13.57
CA LYS A 504 4.45 -28.11 14.24
C LYS A 504 2.96 -28.42 14.30
N ASP A 505 2.23 -27.60 15.02
CA ASP A 505 0.78 -27.66 15.13
C ASP A 505 0.15 -26.79 14.04
N LEU A 506 -1.17 -26.79 13.94
CA LEU A 506 -1.87 -25.92 13.02
C LEU A 506 -3.17 -25.41 13.62
N ALA A 507 -3.41 -24.12 13.48
CA ALA A 507 -4.68 -23.50 13.84
C ALA A 507 -5.13 -22.53 12.76
N LEU A 508 -6.23 -22.87 12.09
CA LEU A 508 -6.87 -22.06 11.05
C LEU A 508 -8.14 -21.42 11.59
N GLY A 509 -8.35 -20.16 11.25
CA GLY A 509 -9.57 -19.41 11.52
C GLY A 509 -10.30 -19.02 10.23
N ILE A 510 -11.63 -19.07 10.27
CA ILE A 510 -12.50 -18.46 9.26
C ILE A 510 -13.05 -17.18 9.87
N PHE A 511 -12.75 -16.05 9.22
CA PHE A 511 -13.10 -14.71 9.68
C PHE A 511 -14.13 -14.07 8.76
N GLU A 512 -15.14 -13.46 9.34
CA GLU A 512 -16.05 -12.54 8.63
C GLU A 512 -15.51 -11.13 8.75
N GLU A 513 -15.53 -10.37 7.65
CA GLU A 513 -15.14 -8.97 7.68
C GLU A 513 -16.36 -8.08 7.87
N ILE A 514 -16.50 -7.50 9.07
CA ILE A 514 -17.60 -6.63 9.44
C ILE A 514 -17.02 -5.26 9.80
N HIS A 515 -17.39 -4.23 9.03
CA HIS A 515 -16.95 -2.84 9.25
C HIS A 515 -15.42 -2.71 9.42
N GLY A 516 -14.63 -3.42 8.60
CA GLY A 516 -13.15 -3.40 8.66
C GLY A 516 -12.54 -4.16 9.85
N ARG A 517 -13.33 -4.96 10.57
CA ARG A 517 -12.87 -5.87 11.62
C ARG A 517 -13.09 -7.31 11.20
N GLN A 518 -12.10 -8.15 11.50
CA GLN A 518 -12.17 -9.59 11.30
C GLN A 518 -12.78 -10.23 12.56
N GLU A 519 -13.99 -10.75 12.44
CA GLU A 519 -14.67 -11.51 13.48
C GLU A 519 -14.51 -13.01 13.21
N LEU A 520 -14.05 -13.75 14.20
CA LEU A 520 -13.83 -15.18 14.08
C LEU A 520 -15.18 -15.91 14.08
N ARG A 521 -15.41 -16.79 13.11
CA ARG A 521 -16.65 -17.57 12.95
C ARG A 521 -16.43 -19.07 13.08
N ALA A 522 -15.23 -19.55 12.77
CA ALA A 522 -14.85 -20.93 13.01
C ALA A 522 -13.37 -21.07 13.25
N ILE A 523 -12.98 -22.07 14.04
CA ILE A 523 -11.60 -22.46 14.29
C ILE A 523 -11.47 -23.97 14.03
N GLY A 524 -10.45 -24.36 13.29
CA GLY A 524 -10.01 -25.74 13.17
C GLY A 524 -8.56 -25.86 13.61
N ARG A 525 -8.24 -26.92 14.34
CA ARG A 525 -6.88 -27.17 14.83
C ARG A 525 -6.48 -28.61 14.63
N TYR A 526 -5.19 -28.83 14.44
CA TYR A 526 -4.58 -30.11 14.76
C TYR A 526 -3.39 -29.93 15.70
N TYR A 527 -3.16 -30.92 16.57
CA TYR A 527 -2.01 -31.03 17.47
C TYR A 527 -1.21 -32.27 17.11
N LEU A 528 0.08 -32.12 16.83
CA LEU A 528 0.90 -33.22 16.35
C LEU A 528 1.34 -34.13 17.50
N ASP A 529 1.17 -35.44 17.32
CA ASP A 529 1.69 -36.43 18.28
C ASP A 529 3.23 -36.50 18.23
N ALA A 530 3.85 -37.10 19.24
CA ALA A 530 5.31 -37.17 19.38
C ALA A 530 6.03 -37.79 18.15
N GLU A 531 5.39 -38.72 17.44
CA GLU A 531 5.93 -39.39 16.25
C GLU A 531 5.72 -38.63 14.94
N GLY A 532 4.91 -37.56 14.93
CA GLY A 532 4.64 -36.75 13.73
C GLY A 532 3.74 -37.38 12.67
N LYS A 533 3.30 -38.63 12.83
CA LYS A 533 2.46 -39.35 11.85
C LYS A 533 0.95 -39.23 12.10
N ARG A 534 0.59 -38.76 13.30
CA ARG A 534 -0.79 -38.67 13.79
C ARG A 534 -1.01 -37.29 14.41
N ALA A 535 -2.23 -36.78 14.32
CA ALA A 535 -2.58 -35.53 14.98
C ALA A 535 -4.01 -35.54 15.55
N GLU A 536 -4.17 -34.98 16.74
CA GLU A 536 -5.48 -34.73 17.35
C GLU A 536 -6.14 -33.55 16.65
N VAL A 537 -7.41 -33.65 16.23
CA VAL A 537 -8.14 -32.55 15.60
C VAL A 537 -9.27 -32.01 16.47
N ALA A 538 -9.44 -30.69 16.47
CA ALA A 538 -10.51 -30.03 17.20
C ALA A 538 -11.10 -28.85 16.42
N PHE A 539 -12.42 -28.70 16.51
CA PHE A 539 -13.18 -27.69 15.76
C PHE A 539 -14.17 -26.95 16.65
N VAL A 540 -14.39 -25.68 16.34
CA VAL A 540 -15.46 -24.87 16.90
C VAL A 540 -16.04 -24.01 15.79
N VAL A 541 -17.36 -23.96 15.68
CA VAL A 541 -18.07 -23.11 14.71
C VAL A 541 -19.15 -22.36 15.46
N HIS A 542 -19.25 -21.05 15.22
CA HIS A 542 -20.33 -20.22 15.74
C HIS A 542 -21.69 -20.77 15.32
N GLU A 543 -22.65 -20.72 16.25
CA GLU A 543 -24.01 -21.23 16.16
C GLU A 543 -24.70 -20.69 14.91
N GLY A 544 -24.58 -19.38 14.68
CA GLY A 544 -25.12 -18.69 13.50
C GLY A 544 -24.50 -19.10 12.16
N ASN A 545 -23.40 -19.88 12.16
CA ASN A 545 -22.72 -20.36 10.97
C ASN A 545 -22.68 -21.89 10.88
N ARG A 546 -23.39 -22.59 11.78
CA ARG A 546 -23.57 -24.04 11.68
C ARG A 546 -24.24 -24.38 10.34
N HIS A 547 -24.01 -25.60 9.86
CA HIS A 547 -24.52 -26.12 8.58
C HIS A 547 -23.98 -25.48 7.28
N ALA A 548 -23.31 -24.32 7.35
CA ALA A 548 -22.64 -23.68 6.21
C ALA A 548 -21.47 -24.52 5.64
N GLY A 549 -20.98 -25.50 6.40
CA GLY A 549 -19.89 -26.40 5.98
C GLY A 549 -18.50 -25.99 6.46
N MET A 550 -18.39 -24.96 7.30
CA MET A 550 -17.10 -24.43 7.79
C MET A 550 -16.21 -25.48 8.47
N ALA A 551 -16.76 -26.35 9.33
CA ALA A 551 -15.97 -27.39 10.00
C ALA A 551 -15.41 -28.43 9.01
N GLY A 552 -16.21 -28.89 8.04
CA GLY A 552 -15.75 -29.83 7.02
C GLY A 552 -14.75 -29.21 6.05
N TYR A 553 -14.89 -27.91 5.77
CA TYR A 553 -13.91 -27.16 5.00
C TYR A 553 -12.58 -27.08 5.76
N LEU A 554 -12.61 -26.67 7.03
CA LEU A 554 -11.42 -26.63 7.89
C LEU A 554 -10.76 -28.02 8.00
N LEU A 555 -11.53 -29.09 8.18
CA LEU A 555 -11.00 -30.46 8.21
C LEU A 555 -10.24 -30.81 6.92
N SER A 556 -10.77 -30.40 5.77
CA SER A 556 -10.13 -30.64 4.46
C SER A 556 -8.84 -29.84 4.30
N GLU A 557 -8.82 -28.56 4.71
CA GLU A 557 -7.63 -27.71 4.62
C GLU A 557 -6.54 -28.18 5.60
N LEU A 558 -6.91 -28.54 6.83
CA LEU A 558 -5.99 -29.15 7.80
C LEU A 558 -5.41 -30.45 7.26
N ALA A 559 -6.22 -31.30 6.59
CA ALA A 559 -5.76 -32.56 6.01
C ALA A 559 -4.80 -32.34 4.83
N GLU A 560 -5.04 -31.34 3.98
CA GLU A 560 -4.15 -31.00 2.86
C GLU A 560 -2.77 -30.52 3.35
N ILE A 561 -2.75 -29.72 4.41
CA ILE A 561 -1.49 -29.25 5.02
C ILE A 561 -0.82 -30.40 5.81
N GLY A 562 -1.58 -31.15 6.60
CA GLY A 562 -1.08 -32.30 7.35
C GLY A 562 -0.43 -33.35 6.44
N LYS A 563 -1.05 -33.64 5.29
CA LYS A 563 -0.51 -34.60 4.31
C LYS A 563 0.82 -34.13 3.72
N ARG A 564 0.95 -32.84 3.39
CA ARG A 564 2.24 -32.26 2.96
C ARG A 564 3.32 -32.39 4.04
N ARG A 565 2.92 -32.31 5.31
CA ARG A 565 3.79 -32.46 6.50
C ARG A 565 3.99 -33.92 6.94
N GLY A 566 3.52 -34.91 6.18
CA GLY A 566 3.71 -36.33 6.49
C GLY A 566 2.76 -36.92 7.54
N VAL A 567 1.70 -36.20 7.93
CA VAL A 567 0.64 -36.75 8.78
C VAL A 567 -0.20 -37.73 7.95
N ALA A 568 -0.49 -38.91 8.52
CA ALA A 568 -1.29 -39.94 7.87
C ALA A 568 -2.71 -40.04 8.45
N ILE A 569 -2.84 -39.81 9.76
CA ILE A 569 -4.09 -40.04 10.51
C ILE A 569 -4.44 -38.83 11.36
N PHE A 570 -5.71 -38.42 11.30
CA PHE A 570 -6.32 -37.56 12.30
C PHE A 570 -7.13 -38.39 13.29
N TRP A 571 -7.04 -38.02 14.57
CA TRP A 571 -7.84 -38.63 15.62
C TRP A 571 -8.54 -37.57 16.47
N ALA A 572 -9.64 -37.93 17.13
CA ALA A 572 -10.34 -37.04 18.04
C ALA A 572 -11.17 -37.82 19.06
N ASN A 573 -11.24 -37.31 20.28
CA ASN A 573 -12.20 -37.74 21.29
C ASN A 573 -13.36 -36.74 21.32
N VAL A 574 -14.59 -37.26 21.26
CA VAL A 574 -15.81 -36.47 21.15
C VAL A 574 -16.79 -36.90 22.23
N LEU A 575 -17.29 -35.95 23.02
CA LEU A 575 -18.34 -36.23 24.01
C LEU A 575 -19.53 -36.94 23.36
N ARG A 576 -20.10 -37.93 24.05
CA ARG A 576 -21.13 -38.83 23.49
C ARG A 576 -22.38 -38.11 22.97
N ASP A 577 -22.71 -36.97 23.57
CA ASP A 577 -23.83 -36.09 23.20
C ASP A 577 -23.53 -35.15 22.03
N ASN A 578 -22.27 -34.97 21.62
CA ASN A 578 -21.88 -34.14 20.47
C ASN A 578 -22.11 -34.84 19.12
N ARG A 579 -23.39 -35.05 18.79
CA ARG A 579 -23.82 -35.72 17.54
C ARG A 579 -23.33 -35.00 16.28
N ALA A 580 -23.20 -33.67 16.33
CA ALA A 580 -22.75 -32.87 15.19
C ALA A 580 -21.30 -33.18 14.82
N MET A 581 -20.39 -33.22 15.79
CA MET A 581 -18.98 -33.57 15.55
C MET A 581 -18.80 -35.03 15.15
N ALA A 582 -19.51 -35.95 15.82
CA ALA A 582 -19.49 -37.37 15.41
C ALA A 582 -19.98 -37.54 13.97
N GLY A 583 -21.06 -36.83 13.58
CA GLY A 583 -21.58 -36.85 12.22
C GLY A 583 -20.60 -36.27 11.19
N LEU A 584 -19.85 -35.22 11.56
CA LEU A 584 -18.79 -34.65 10.72
C LEU A 584 -17.70 -35.69 10.43
N PHE A 585 -17.19 -36.38 11.46
CA PHE A 585 -16.11 -37.36 11.33
C PHE A 585 -16.56 -38.61 10.57
N LEU A 586 -17.74 -39.15 10.88
CA LEU A 586 -18.30 -40.28 10.12
C LEU A 586 -18.51 -39.95 8.64
N ALA A 587 -18.99 -38.75 8.33
CA ALA A 587 -19.14 -38.28 6.95
C ALA A 587 -17.79 -38.11 6.22
N ALA A 588 -16.70 -37.90 6.97
CA ALA A 588 -15.33 -37.84 6.47
C ALA A 588 -14.63 -39.22 6.41
N GLY A 589 -15.35 -40.30 6.70
CA GLY A 589 -14.82 -41.67 6.64
C GLY A 589 -14.13 -42.14 7.92
N ALA A 590 -14.43 -41.54 9.08
CA ALA A 590 -13.85 -41.96 10.35
C ALA A 590 -14.27 -43.38 10.75
N MET A 591 -13.32 -44.14 11.29
CA MET A 591 -13.58 -45.35 12.06
C MET A 591 -13.78 -44.98 13.53
N GLU A 592 -14.91 -45.40 14.09
CA GLU A 592 -15.20 -45.22 15.51
C GLU A 592 -14.66 -46.40 16.32
N ASN A 593 -13.80 -46.12 17.31
CA ASN A 593 -13.29 -47.12 18.22
C ASN A 593 -14.21 -47.23 19.44
N LYS A 594 -14.86 -48.39 19.62
CA LYS A 594 -15.87 -48.62 20.67
C LYS A 594 -15.31 -48.85 22.08
N ASN A 595 -14.00 -48.67 22.30
CA ASN A 595 -13.31 -48.93 23.58
C ASN A 595 -13.13 -47.71 24.50
N ALA A 596 -13.81 -46.59 24.27
CA ALA A 596 -13.65 -45.38 25.08
C ALA A 596 -14.40 -45.48 26.44
N MET A 597 -13.75 -45.00 27.51
CA MET A 597 -14.35 -44.81 28.85
C MET A 597 -15.66 -43.98 28.79
N ASN A 598 -16.49 -44.10 29.82
CA ASN A 598 -17.96 -43.95 29.80
C ASN A 598 -18.62 -42.72 29.13
N ASP A 599 -17.92 -41.63 28.81
CA ASP A 599 -18.54 -40.38 28.35
C ASP A 599 -18.05 -39.85 26.98
N GLU A 600 -17.10 -40.52 26.31
CA GLU A 600 -16.53 -40.07 25.02
C GLU A 600 -16.59 -41.16 23.93
N ARG A 601 -16.48 -40.73 22.68
CA ARG A 601 -16.38 -41.57 21.47
C ARG A 601 -15.08 -41.20 20.75
N SER A 602 -14.25 -42.19 20.45
CA SER A 602 -12.96 -41.97 19.78
C SER A 602 -13.07 -42.26 18.28
N PHE A 603 -12.55 -41.35 17.47
CA PHE A 603 -12.57 -41.42 16.01
C PHE A 603 -11.15 -41.39 15.44
N GLU A 604 -10.89 -42.20 14.43
CA GLU A 604 -9.67 -42.15 13.61
C GLU A 604 -10.02 -41.99 12.13
N MET A 605 -9.31 -41.11 11.41
CA MET A 605 -9.57 -40.74 10.02
C MET A 605 -8.28 -40.74 9.22
N SER A 606 -8.27 -41.44 8.09
CA SER A 606 -7.19 -41.31 7.10
C SER A 606 -7.29 -39.97 6.37
N LEU A 607 -6.18 -39.25 6.25
CA LEU A 607 -6.14 -38.00 5.48
C LEU A 607 -6.46 -38.23 3.99
N ASP A 608 -6.12 -39.39 3.43
CA ASP A 608 -6.45 -39.74 2.05
C ASP A 608 -7.96 -39.87 1.85
N ALA A 609 -8.67 -40.45 2.82
CA ALA A 609 -10.13 -40.56 2.78
C ALA A 609 -10.79 -39.18 2.85
N ILE A 610 -10.30 -38.29 3.73
CA ILE A 610 -10.79 -36.90 3.84
C ILE A 610 -10.62 -36.17 2.50
N LEU A 611 -9.42 -36.25 1.91
CA LEU A 611 -9.10 -35.55 0.68
C LEU A 611 -9.83 -36.12 -0.54
N ALA A 612 -10.08 -37.43 -0.58
CA ALA A 612 -10.89 -38.06 -1.62
C ALA A 612 -12.35 -37.58 -1.60
N ALA A 613 -12.92 -37.34 -0.41
CA ALA A 613 -14.29 -36.84 -0.25
C ALA A 613 -14.44 -35.31 -0.45
N ARG A 614 -13.33 -34.56 -0.46
CA ARG A 614 -13.31 -33.08 -0.43
C ARG A 614 -14.14 -32.43 -1.53
N ASN A 615 -13.92 -32.81 -2.79
CA ASN A 615 -14.56 -32.13 -3.94
C ASN A 615 -16.07 -32.36 -3.93
N ALA A 616 -16.51 -33.61 -3.69
CA ALA A 616 -17.93 -33.94 -3.56
C ALA A 616 -18.59 -33.18 -2.38
N PHE A 617 -17.86 -32.98 -1.28
CA PHE A 617 -18.33 -32.17 -0.15
C PHE A 617 -18.47 -30.68 -0.53
N TYR A 618 -17.50 -30.09 -1.21
CA TYR A 618 -17.56 -28.70 -1.65
C TYR A 618 -18.71 -28.44 -2.62
N GLU A 619 -18.93 -29.34 -3.58
CA GLU A 619 -20.07 -29.28 -4.51
C GLU A 619 -21.39 -29.36 -3.75
N LYS A 620 -21.56 -30.36 -2.87
CA LYS A 620 -22.76 -30.55 -2.05
C LYS A 620 -23.08 -29.33 -1.18
N LYS A 621 -22.05 -28.64 -0.68
CA LYS A 621 -22.19 -27.46 0.19
C LYS A 621 -22.13 -26.13 -0.55
N LYS A 622 -21.95 -26.14 -1.88
CA LYS A 622 -21.78 -24.93 -2.71
C LYS A 622 -20.67 -24.02 -2.19
N ILE A 623 -19.55 -24.60 -1.79
CA ILE A 623 -18.37 -23.86 -1.32
C ILE A 623 -17.54 -23.46 -2.54
N GLN A 624 -17.17 -22.19 -2.65
CA GLN A 624 -16.35 -21.68 -3.74
C GLN A 624 -15.06 -21.07 -3.20
N ARG A 625 -13.93 -21.50 -3.78
CA ARG A 625 -12.61 -20.93 -3.54
C ARG A 625 -12.39 -19.75 -4.47
N ASN A 626 -12.17 -18.55 -3.94
CA ASN A 626 -11.80 -17.40 -4.75
C ASN A 626 -10.28 -17.37 -4.93
N LYS A 627 -9.77 -18.18 -5.87
CA LYS A 627 -8.39 -18.01 -6.36
C LYS A 627 -8.33 -16.78 -7.27
N ARG A 628 -8.22 -15.58 -6.70
CA ARG A 628 -7.94 -14.34 -7.47
C ARG A 628 -6.46 -14.28 -7.86
#